data_AF-A0A438GHX2-F1
#
_entry.id   AF-A0A438GHX2-F1
#
_cell.length_a   1.000
_cell.length_b   1.000
_cell.length_c   1.000
_cell.angle_alpha   90.00
_cell.angle_beta   90.00
_cell.angle_gamma   90.00
#
_symmetry.space_group_name_H-M   'P 1'
#
loop_
_entity.id
_entity.type
_entity.pdbx_description
1 polymer ?
#
loop_
_entity_poly.entity_id
_entity_poly.type
_entity_poly.pdbx_seq_one_letter_code
_entity_poly.pdbx_strand_id
1 'polypeptide(L)'
;MQELQAISQTPLQAMPCAICLSYEHLVEECPTIPVTREMFGDCNTYNSNWRDHPNFSWKPQPVMGDFVGAQKSINAQLSQRIDSVESSLNKKMDGVQNDLSQKIDNL
;
A
#
# COMPACT_ATOMS: atom_id res chain seq x y z
N MET A 1 -24.81 -10.49 38.70
CA MET A 1 -25.38 -9.88 37.49
C MET A 1 -24.35 -8.88 37.00
N GLN A 2 -23.71 -9.18 35.88
CA GLN A 2 -22.54 -8.45 35.37
C GLN A 2 -23.03 -7.47 34.30
N GLU A 3 -22.85 -6.17 34.54
CA GLU A 3 -23.22 -5.14 33.57
C GLU A 3 -22.23 -5.14 32.41
N LEU A 4 -22.71 -5.53 31.23
CA LEU A 4 -21.96 -5.44 30.00
C LEU A 4 -21.87 -3.97 29.61
N GLN A 5 -20.64 -3.46 29.56
CA GLN A 5 -20.31 -2.12 29.12
C GLN A 5 -20.89 -1.91 27.71
N ALA A 6 -21.83 -0.97 27.59
CA ALA A 6 -22.37 -0.53 26.31
C ALA A 6 -21.25 0.13 25.51
N ILE A 7 -20.84 -0.53 24.43
CA ILE A 7 -19.85 -0.02 23.48
C ILE A 7 -20.45 1.25 22.85
N SER A 8 -19.88 2.40 23.16
CA SER A 8 -20.25 3.67 22.53
C SER A 8 -19.92 3.59 21.04
N GLN A 9 -20.94 3.32 20.20
CA GLN A 9 -20.81 3.42 18.76
C GLN A 9 -20.47 4.87 18.41
N THR A 10 -19.26 5.07 17.90
CA THR A 10 -18.83 6.31 17.26
C THR A 10 -19.87 6.67 16.19
N PRO A 11 -20.34 7.92 16.08
CA PRO A 11 -21.24 8.30 15.01
C PRO A 11 -20.45 8.20 13.70
N LEU A 12 -20.63 7.09 12.98
CA LEU A 12 -20.24 7.00 11.59
C LEU A 12 -21.04 8.08 10.90
N GLN A 13 -20.39 9.19 10.54
CA GLN A 13 -21.00 10.15 9.64
C GLN A 13 -21.36 9.36 8.38
N ALA A 14 -22.66 9.14 8.17
CA ALA A 14 -23.15 8.36 7.04
C ALA A 14 -22.61 9.06 5.79
N MET A 15 -21.65 8.43 5.09
CA MET A 15 -21.21 8.96 3.82
C MET A 15 -22.36 8.75 2.83
N PRO A 16 -22.74 9.79 2.08
CA PRO A 16 -23.74 9.60 1.04
C PRO A 16 -23.22 8.59 0.03
N CYS A 17 -24.14 7.85 -0.59
CA CYS A 17 -23.83 6.95 -1.67
C CYS A 17 -22.94 7.67 -2.70
N ALA A 18 -21.72 7.19 -2.92
CA ALA A 18 -20.79 7.86 -3.83
C ALA A 18 -21.27 7.88 -5.30
N ILE A 19 -22.31 7.10 -5.64
CA ILE A 19 -22.86 6.96 -6.99
C ILE A 19 -23.92 8.04 -7.29
N CYS A 20 -24.80 8.34 -6.33
CA CYS A 20 -25.93 9.27 -6.52
C CYS A 20 -26.03 10.38 -5.47
N LEU A 21 -25.08 10.41 -4.52
CA LEU A 21 -25.00 11.34 -3.39
C LEU A 21 -26.22 11.33 -2.45
N SER A 22 -27.03 10.27 -2.47
CA SER A 22 -28.14 10.07 -1.56
C SER A 22 -27.67 9.55 -0.19
N TYR A 23 -28.42 9.81 0.87
CA TYR A 23 -28.22 9.21 2.20
C TYR A 23 -29.23 8.10 2.50
N GLU A 24 -30.11 7.78 1.54
CA GLU A 24 -31.26 6.90 1.74
C GLU A 24 -30.91 5.41 1.68
N HIS A 25 -29.77 5.07 1.07
CA HIS A 25 -29.33 3.69 0.90
C HIS A 25 -27.81 3.59 0.96
N LEU A 26 -27.31 2.39 1.28
CA LEU A 26 -25.88 2.11 1.18
C LEU A 26 -25.45 2.08 -0.29
N VAL A 27 -24.13 2.18 -0.53
CA VAL A 27 -23.58 2.16 -1.89
C VAL A 27 -24.02 0.91 -2.64
N GLU A 28 -24.06 -0.25 -1.99
CA GLU A 28 -24.43 -1.56 -2.54
C GLU A 28 -25.91 -1.72 -2.94
N GLU A 29 -26.78 -0.86 -2.42
CA GLU A 29 -28.24 -0.89 -2.67
C GLU A 29 -28.70 0.23 -3.60
N CYS A 30 -27.75 1.02 -4.11
CA CYS A 30 -28.06 2.13 -4.98
C CYS A 30 -28.75 1.66 -6.28
N PRO A 31 -29.95 2.17 -6.59
CA PRO A 31 -30.72 1.77 -7.77
C PRO A 31 -30.02 2.13 -9.10
N THR A 32 -29.01 3.00 -9.05
CA THR A 32 -28.15 3.34 -10.18
C THR A 32 -27.06 2.30 -10.44
N ILE A 33 -26.73 1.43 -9.48
CA ILE A 33 -25.72 0.35 -9.65
C ILE A 33 -25.98 -0.52 -10.88
N PRO A 34 -27.16 -1.14 -11.07
CA PRO A 34 -27.38 -2.01 -12.23
C PRO A 34 -27.20 -1.27 -13.56
N VAL A 35 -27.62 0.01 -13.62
CA VAL A 35 -27.46 0.86 -14.81
C VAL A 35 -25.98 1.18 -15.08
N THR A 36 -25.22 1.54 -14.04
CA THR A 36 -23.77 1.77 -14.18
C THR A 36 -23.01 0.50 -14.51
N ARG A 37 -23.43 -0.66 -14.00
CA ARG A 37 -22.80 -1.97 -14.24
C ARG A 37 -23.02 -2.45 -15.67
N GLU A 38 -24.20 -2.21 -16.25
CA GLU A 38 -24.45 -2.49 -17.67
C GLU A 38 -23.63 -1.58 -18.60
N MET A 39 -23.46 -0.30 -18.24
CA MET A 39 -22.77 0.67 -19.09
C MET A 39 -21.24 0.63 -18.96
N PHE A 40 -20.71 0.35 -17.77
CA PHE A 40 -19.27 0.40 -17.47
C PHE A 40 -18.64 -0.97 -17.15
N GLY A 41 -19.44 -2.04 -17.07
CA GLY A 41 -18.98 -3.38 -16.75
C GLY A 41 -18.47 -3.52 -15.30
N ASP A 42 -18.03 -4.73 -14.95
CA ASP A 42 -17.36 -4.97 -13.66
C ASP A 42 -15.94 -4.38 -13.72
N CYS A 43 -15.68 -3.31 -12.94
CA CYS A 43 -14.36 -2.64 -12.83
C CYS A 43 -13.21 -3.58 -12.41
N ASN A 44 -13.54 -4.80 -12.01
CA ASN A 44 -12.60 -5.83 -11.57
C ASN A 44 -11.92 -6.55 -12.75
N THR A 45 -12.37 -6.30 -13.98
CA THR A 45 -11.78 -6.86 -15.20
C THR A 45 -10.68 -5.93 -15.70
N TYR A 46 -9.47 -6.05 -15.15
CA TYR A 46 -8.30 -5.35 -15.70
C TYR A 46 -8.05 -5.85 -17.13
N ASN A 47 -8.52 -5.09 -18.11
CA ASN A 47 -8.32 -5.38 -19.53
C ASN A 47 -7.42 -4.28 -20.12
N SER A 48 -6.19 -4.68 -20.48
CA SER A 48 -5.16 -3.80 -21.03
C SER A 48 -5.56 -3.13 -22.34
N ASN A 49 -6.54 -3.66 -23.08
CA ASN A 49 -7.01 -3.11 -24.36
C ASN A 49 -7.81 -1.80 -24.20
N TRP A 50 -8.18 -1.39 -22.98
CA TRP A 50 -8.85 -0.10 -22.74
C TRP A 50 -7.89 1.08 -22.62
N ARG A 51 -6.58 0.84 -22.58
CA ARG A 51 -5.58 1.92 -22.51
C ARG A 51 -5.52 2.77 -23.78
N ASP A 52 -5.84 2.17 -24.93
CA ASP A 52 -5.74 2.80 -26.25
C ASP A 52 -7.08 3.35 -26.75
N HIS A 53 -8.10 3.44 -25.89
CA HIS A 53 -9.43 3.89 -26.32
C HIS A 53 -9.42 5.41 -26.61
N PRO A 54 -9.84 5.85 -27.81
CA PRO A 54 -9.64 7.23 -28.29
C PRO A 54 -10.37 8.30 -27.46
N ASN A 55 -11.41 7.90 -26.71
CA ASN A 55 -12.16 8.79 -25.80
C ASN A 55 -11.83 8.63 -24.30
N PHE A 56 -10.94 7.70 -23.91
CA PHE A 56 -10.51 7.54 -22.51
C PHE A 56 -9.07 7.97 -22.34
N SER A 57 -8.87 9.23 -21.98
CA SER A 57 -7.55 9.73 -21.58
C SER A 57 -7.28 9.33 -20.13
N TRP A 58 -6.58 8.22 -19.93
CA TRP A 58 -5.98 7.89 -18.64
C TRP A 58 -4.84 8.87 -18.36
N LYS A 59 -5.16 10.10 -17.95
CA LYS A 59 -4.17 10.99 -17.35
C LYS A 59 -3.98 10.52 -15.90
N PRO A 60 -2.80 9.99 -15.53
CA PRO A 60 -2.54 9.71 -14.13
C PRO A 60 -2.68 11.03 -13.37
N GLN A 61 -3.56 11.05 -12.37
CA GLN A 61 -3.69 12.21 -11.49
C GLN A 61 -2.36 12.43 -10.76
N PRO A 62 -1.94 13.68 -10.52
CA PRO A 62 -0.61 14.04 -10.01
C PRO A 62 -0.23 13.33 -8.70
N VAL A 63 -1.23 12.89 -7.93
CA VAL A 63 -1.06 12.08 -6.71
C VAL A 63 -0.15 10.86 -6.94
N MET A 64 -0.22 10.23 -8.12
CA MET A 64 0.60 9.05 -8.44
C MET A 64 2.10 9.38 -8.63
N GLY A 65 2.44 10.60 -9.04
CA GLY A 65 3.84 11.05 -9.17
C GLY A 65 4.52 11.19 -7.81
N ASP A 66 3.80 11.74 -6.83
CA ASP A 66 4.29 11.92 -5.46
C ASP A 66 4.50 10.57 -4.76
N PHE A 67 3.60 9.60 -4.97
CA PHE A 67 3.76 8.24 -4.47
C PHE A 67 4.99 7.53 -5.07
N VAL A 68 5.21 7.67 -6.38
CA VAL A 68 6.39 7.06 -7.05
C VAL A 68 7.69 7.71 -6.57
N GLY A 69 7.71 9.03 -6.35
CA GLY A 69 8.84 9.74 -5.76
C GLY A 69 9.16 9.28 -4.33
N ALA A 70 8.14 9.18 -3.49
CA ALA A 70 8.27 8.66 -2.13
C ALA A 70 8.77 7.21 -2.12
N GLN A 71 8.24 6.35 -2.98
CA GLN A 71 8.67 4.96 -3.11
C GLN A 71 10.15 4.86 -3.51
N LYS A 72 10.62 5.70 -4.43
CA LYS A 72 12.03 5.74 -4.85
C LYS A 72 12.96 6.19 -3.73
N SER A 73 12.55 7.18 -2.93
CA SER A 73 13.30 7.63 -1.75
C SER A 73 13.39 6.55 -0.66
N ILE A 74 12.27 5.87 -0.39
CA ILE A 74 12.22 4.75 0.56
C ILE A 74 13.15 3.63 0.12
N ASN A 75 13.12 3.25 -1.16
CA ASN A 75 14.01 2.20 -1.69
C ASN A 75 15.49 2.58 -1.56
N ALA A 76 15.86 3.84 -1.86
CA ALA A 76 17.24 4.30 -1.71
C ALA A 76 17.72 4.25 -0.24
N GLN A 77 16.88 4.65 0.70
CA GLN A 77 17.20 4.55 2.14
C GLN A 77 17.33 3.09 2.59
N LEU A 78 16.46 2.21 2.11
CA LEU A 78 16.54 0.78 2.44
C LEU A 78 17.84 0.16 1.93
N SER A 79 18.22 0.43 0.68
CA SER A 79 19.49 -0.04 0.13
C SER A 79 20.70 0.42 0.96
N GLN A 80 20.77 1.71 1.30
CA GLN A 80 21.85 2.24 2.14
C GLN A 80 21.92 1.58 3.53
N ARG A 81 20.76 1.28 4.14
CA ARG A 81 20.72 0.60 5.43
C ARG A 81 21.20 -0.85 5.31
N ILE A 82 20.89 -1.53 4.21
CA ILE A 82 21.36 -2.90 3.94
C ILE A 82 22.89 -2.90 3.81
N ASP A 83 23.46 -2.01 2.99
CA ASP A 83 24.90 -1.89 2.80
C ASP A 83 25.63 -1.60 4.12
N SER A 84 25.04 -0.75 4.97
CA SER A 84 25.58 -0.41 6.28
C SER A 84 25.58 -1.61 7.24
N VAL A 85 24.49 -2.37 7.27
CA VAL A 85 24.39 -3.59 8.09
C VAL A 85 25.38 -4.64 7.60
N GLU A 86 25.48 -4.85 6.28
CA GLU A 86 26.43 -5.78 5.68
C GLU A 86 27.88 -5.42 6.04
N SER A 87 28.26 -4.15 5.88
CA SER A 87 29.59 -3.67 6.28
C SER A 87 29.87 -3.87 7.77
N SER A 88 28.88 -3.64 8.63
CA SER A 88 29.03 -3.84 10.07
C SER A 88 29.24 -5.31 10.42
N LEU A 89 28.49 -6.21 9.78
CA LEU A 89 28.63 -7.66 9.98
C LEU A 89 29.99 -8.16 9.48
N ASN A 90 30.43 -7.72 8.30
CA ASN A 90 31.73 -8.10 7.74
C ASN A 90 32.87 -7.71 8.69
N LYS A 91 32.88 -6.48 9.21
CA LYS A 91 33.90 -6.04 10.17
C LYS A 91 33.94 -6.88 11.45
N LYS A 92 32.78 -7.31 11.95
CA LYS A 92 32.71 -8.19 13.12
C LYS A 92 33.25 -9.58 12.81
N MET A 93 32.92 -10.11 11.63
CA MET A 93 33.41 -11.40 11.17
C MET A 93 34.94 -11.39 10.99
N ASP A 94 35.48 -10.34 10.36
CA ASP A 94 36.93 -10.14 10.22
C ASP A 94 37.62 -10.08 11.58
N GLY A 95 37.03 -9.38 12.55
CA GLY A 95 37.54 -9.31 13.93
C GLY A 95 37.58 -10.68 14.61
N VAL A 96 36.50 -11.46 14.50
CA VAL A 96 36.43 -12.82 15.06
C VAL A 96 37.44 -13.75 14.37
N GLN A 97 37.56 -13.65 13.05
CA GLN A 97 38.51 -14.45 12.28
C GLN A 97 39.96 -14.12 12.66
N ASN A 98 40.28 -12.83 12.84
CA ASN A 98 41.60 -12.40 13.27
C ASN A 98 41.95 -12.88 14.69
N ASP A 99 41.02 -12.80 15.65
CA ASP A 99 41.24 -13.30 17.01
C ASP A 99 41.52 -14.81 17.02
N LEU A 100 40.75 -15.58 16.22
CA LEU A 100 40.96 -17.02 16.09
C LEU A 100 42.31 -17.35 15.43
N SER A 101 42.68 -16.64 14.36
CA SER A 101 43.98 -16.81 13.70
C SER A 101 45.13 -16.56 14.68
N GLN A 102 45.08 -15.48 15.45
CA GLN A 102 46.11 -15.19 16.46
C GLN A 102 46.21 -16.28 17.53
N LYS A 103 45.08 -16.87 17.96
CA LYS A 103 45.10 -17.98 18.91
C LYS A 103 45.75 -19.24 18.33
N ILE A 104 45.58 -19.50 17.04
CA ILE A 104 46.21 -20.63 16.34
C ILE A 104 47.71 -20.39 16.17
N ASP A 105 48.11 -19.18 15.77
CA ASP A 105 49.53 -18.84 15.54
C ASP A 105 50.38 -18.87 16.83
N ASN A 106 49.73 -18.77 17.99
CA ASN A 106 50.37 -18.81 19.31
C ASN A 106 50.45 -20.23 19.93
N LEU A 107 49.99 -21.28 19.21
CA LEU A 107 50.11 -22.70 19.61
C LEU A 107 51.34 -23.35 19.00
#